data_AF-A0A930ALB2-F1
#
_entry.id   AF-A0A930ALB2-F1
#
_cell.length_a   1.000
_cell.length_b   1.000
_cell.length_c   1.000
_cell.angle_alpha   90.00
_cell.angle_beta   90.00
_cell.angle_gamma   90.00
#
_symmetry.space_group_name_H-M   'P 1'
#
loop_
_entity.id
_entity.type
_entity.pdbx_description
1 polymer ?
#
loop_
_entity_poly.entity_id
_entity_poly.type
_entity_poly.pdbx_seq_one_letter_code
_entity_poly.pdbx_strand_id
1 'polypeptide(L)'
;IQHIEILAQEGNIEATSSFQKHQQAQITQVLNFICRLHPKKVKQLWLNPLPLFPVDVDTELSIGYIDDYYLFEQPKLILDFNLHHSYLFIGKSYQERENLIQLLLYRIHERNQQVFVIDDLFCKNAKEKNIIHTDEVETMQELFQSLEDRNDSYLLITDLTIFLQNDYYKELLIKLLETNQKYDIHLLILNQSVVNIPYRILTLISSKISLSNDNVQEIQALFSTTEKCIQKKPGYGLVMLHQQLLECSFFQMGDRHES
;
A
#
# COMPACT_ATOMS: atom_id res chain seq x y z
N ILE A 1 -27.75 -22.42 -2.55
CA ILE A 1 -28.67 -21.64 -3.42
C ILE A 1 -28.26 -20.19 -3.26
N GLN A 2 -28.07 -19.45 -4.35
CA GLN A 2 -27.79 -18.01 -4.34
C GLN A 2 -29.02 -17.27 -4.81
N HIS A 3 -29.33 -16.14 -4.17
CA HIS A 3 -30.49 -15.30 -4.44
C HIS A 3 -30.03 -14.03 -5.17
N ILE A 4 -30.73 -13.69 -6.26
CA ILE A 4 -30.60 -12.41 -6.95
C ILE A 4 -31.89 -11.65 -6.74
N GLU A 5 -31.78 -10.41 -6.31
CA GLU A 5 -32.88 -9.47 -6.20
C GLU A 5 -32.60 -8.29 -7.14
N ILE A 6 -33.54 -8.00 -8.03
CA ILE A 6 -33.53 -6.79 -8.85
C ILE A 6 -34.37 -5.77 -8.10
N LEU A 7 -33.76 -4.63 -7.77
CA LEU A 7 -34.42 -3.55 -7.04
C LEU A 7 -34.86 -2.44 -8.01
N ALA A 8 -36.08 -1.93 -7.79
CA ALA A 8 -36.54 -0.66 -8.33
C ALA A 8 -35.62 0.47 -7.85
N GLN A 9 -35.64 1.62 -8.54
CA GLN A 9 -34.94 2.83 -8.07
C GLN A 9 -35.36 3.27 -6.66
N GLU A 10 -36.56 2.88 -6.22
CA GLU A 10 -37.14 3.18 -4.90
C GLU A 10 -36.70 2.18 -3.81
N GLY A 11 -35.90 1.16 -4.16
CA GLY A 11 -35.42 0.12 -3.24
C GLY A 11 -36.38 -1.07 -3.05
N ASN A 12 -37.52 -1.07 -3.74
CA ASN A 12 -38.46 -2.20 -3.73
C ASN A 12 -37.91 -3.36 -4.58
N ILE A 13 -38.11 -4.60 -4.13
CA ILE A 13 -37.71 -5.78 -4.91
C ILE A 13 -38.71 -5.98 -6.06
N GLU A 14 -38.26 -5.80 -7.30
CA GLU A 14 -39.05 -6.01 -8.52
C GLU A 14 -39.03 -7.47 -8.99
N ALA A 15 -37.90 -8.16 -8.79
CA ALA A 15 -37.78 -9.56 -9.15
C ALA A 15 -36.80 -10.28 -8.23
N THR A 16 -37.14 -11.52 -7.86
CA THR A 16 -36.22 -12.43 -7.16
C THR A 16 -36.02 -13.70 -7.96
N SER A 17 -34.79 -14.22 -7.94
CA SER A 17 -34.50 -15.53 -8.53
C SER A 17 -33.46 -16.28 -7.71
N SER A 18 -33.58 -17.60 -7.69
CA SER A 18 -32.79 -18.49 -6.83
C SER A 18 -32.13 -19.57 -7.68
N PHE A 19 -30.80 -19.69 -7.60
CA PHE A 19 -30.06 -20.63 -8.45
C PHE A 19 -29.16 -21.57 -7.65
N GLN A 20 -28.88 -22.74 -8.23
CA GLN A 20 -27.95 -23.72 -7.67
C GLN A 20 -26.50 -23.26 -7.82
N LYS A 21 -25.67 -23.59 -6.82
CA LYS A 21 -24.34 -23.00 -6.56
C LYS A 21 -23.31 -23.17 -7.69
N HIS A 22 -23.59 -23.97 -8.72
CA HIS A 22 -22.64 -24.37 -9.78
C HIS A 22 -22.70 -23.49 -11.04
N GLN A 23 -23.56 -22.47 -11.07
CA GLN A 23 -23.75 -21.57 -12.22
C GLN A 23 -23.19 -20.14 -12.03
N GLN A 24 -22.31 -19.92 -11.05
CA GLN A 24 -21.76 -18.58 -10.73
C GLN A 24 -21.16 -17.86 -11.96
N ALA A 25 -20.44 -18.58 -12.83
CA ALA A 25 -19.80 -17.98 -14.00
C ALA A 25 -20.79 -17.37 -15.01
N GLN A 26 -21.98 -17.97 -15.18
CA GLN A 26 -22.98 -17.52 -16.16
C GLN A 26 -23.67 -16.23 -15.70
N ILE A 27 -23.92 -16.08 -14.40
CA ILE A 27 -24.59 -14.89 -13.83
C ILE A 27 -23.68 -13.66 -13.95
N THR A 28 -22.42 -13.79 -13.54
CA THR A 28 -21.44 -12.70 -13.67
C THR A 28 -21.24 -12.31 -15.14
N GLN A 29 -21.23 -13.28 -16.05
CA GLN A 29 -21.15 -13.02 -17.50
C GLN A 29 -22.36 -12.25 -18.02
N VAL A 30 -23.58 -12.62 -17.63
CA VAL A 30 -24.81 -11.95 -18.06
C VAL A 30 -24.89 -10.53 -17.49
N LEU A 31 -24.57 -10.33 -16.21
CA LEU A 31 -24.55 -9.00 -15.59
C LEU A 31 -23.49 -8.11 -16.26
N ASN A 32 -22.27 -8.62 -16.47
CA ASN A 32 -21.22 -7.89 -17.19
C ASN A 32 -21.64 -7.55 -18.63
N PHE A 33 -22.35 -8.45 -19.31
CA PHE A 33 -22.86 -8.22 -20.65
C PHE A 33 -23.93 -7.11 -20.68
N ILE A 34 -24.88 -7.11 -19.74
CA ILE A 34 -25.89 -6.06 -19.61
C ILE A 34 -25.24 -4.71 -19.28
N CYS A 35 -24.29 -4.68 -18.34
CA CYS A 35 -23.52 -3.47 -18.01
C CYS A 35 -22.76 -2.92 -19.23
N ARG A 36 -22.18 -3.80 -20.07
CA ARG A 36 -21.51 -3.40 -21.32
C ARG A 36 -22.47 -2.81 -22.36
N LEU A 37 -23.68 -3.34 -22.49
CA LEU A 37 -24.68 -2.86 -23.46
C LEU A 37 -25.32 -1.52 -23.03
N HIS A 38 -25.44 -1.29 -21.72
CA HIS A 38 -26.15 -0.14 -21.16
C HIS A 38 -25.33 0.60 -20.07
N PRO A 39 -24.09 1.06 -20.38
CA PRO A 39 -23.15 1.58 -19.39
C PRO A 39 -23.64 2.84 -18.68
N LYS A 40 -24.57 3.59 -19.29
CA LYS A 40 -25.15 4.81 -18.70
C LYS A 40 -26.46 4.58 -17.94
N LYS A 41 -27.07 3.39 -18.05
CA LYS A 41 -28.39 3.09 -17.45
C LYS A 41 -28.32 2.06 -16.33
N VAL A 42 -27.27 1.23 -16.31
CA VAL A 42 -27.06 0.22 -15.28
C VAL A 42 -25.82 0.62 -14.50
N LYS A 43 -26.01 1.06 -13.24
CA LYS A 43 -24.90 1.34 -12.33
C LYS A 43 -24.65 0.08 -11.51
N GLN A 44 -23.44 -0.45 -11.59
CA GLN A 44 -23.03 -1.59 -10.77
C GLN A 44 -22.99 -1.16 -9.30
N LEU A 45 -23.83 -1.78 -8.45
CA LEU A 45 -23.91 -1.46 -7.02
C LEU A 45 -22.70 -2.01 -6.24
N TRP A 46 -22.12 -3.12 -6.69
CA TRP A 46 -20.93 -3.73 -6.12
C TRP A 46 -19.92 -4.01 -7.21
N LEU A 47 -18.73 -3.39 -7.12
CA LEU A 47 -17.64 -3.64 -8.05
C LEU A 47 -17.09 -5.06 -7.88
N ASN A 48 -16.31 -5.50 -8.85
CA ASN A 48 -15.61 -6.78 -8.74
C ASN A 48 -14.61 -6.74 -7.57
N PRO A 49 -14.24 -7.89 -6.98
CA PRO A 49 -13.19 -7.92 -5.96
C PRO A 49 -11.91 -7.27 -6.47
N LEU A 50 -11.22 -6.52 -5.60
CA LEU A 50 -9.98 -5.84 -5.98
C LEU A 50 -8.95 -6.83 -6.55
N PRO A 51 -8.32 -6.53 -7.69
CA PRO A 51 -7.27 -7.35 -8.26
C PRO A 51 -6.05 -7.40 -7.34
N LEU A 52 -5.36 -8.54 -7.35
CA LEU A 52 -4.08 -8.74 -6.64
C LEU A 52 -2.89 -8.80 -7.60
N PHE A 53 -3.11 -8.70 -8.90
CA PHE A 53 -2.05 -8.80 -9.90
C PHE A 53 -1.81 -7.44 -10.55
N PRO A 54 -0.53 -7.10 -10.82
CA PRO A 54 -0.18 -5.84 -11.47
C PRO A 54 -0.71 -5.80 -12.91
N VAL A 55 -0.87 -4.58 -13.44
CA VAL A 55 -1.15 -4.35 -14.86
C VAL A 55 0.17 -4.46 -15.65
N ASP A 56 0.13 -5.10 -16.83
CA ASP A 56 1.32 -5.37 -17.67
C ASP A 56 2.09 -4.11 -18.10
N VAL A 57 1.43 -2.96 -18.19
CA VAL A 57 2.05 -1.67 -18.54
C VAL A 57 1.56 -0.63 -17.56
N ASP A 58 2.43 -0.24 -16.64
CA ASP A 58 2.12 0.75 -15.60
C ASP A 58 3.16 1.86 -15.55
N THR A 59 2.79 3.01 -16.10
CA THR A 59 3.65 4.20 -16.11
C THR A 59 3.75 4.87 -14.75
N GLU A 60 2.81 4.59 -13.85
CA GLU A 60 2.71 5.19 -12.51
C GLU A 60 3.32 4.27 -11.46
N LEU A 61 3.82 4.85 -10.36
CA LEU A 61 4.37 4.07 -9.25
C LEU A 61 3.23 3.46 -8.43
N SER A 62 2.47 2.56 -9.05
CA SER A 62 1.28 1.95 -8.45
C SER A 62 1.62 0.59 -7.84
N ILE A 63 1.03 0.38 -6.67
CA ILE A 63 1.29 -0.80 -5.83
C ILE A 63 0.04 -1.64 -5.59
N GLY A 64 -1.10 -1.26 -6.18
CA GLY A 64 -2.37 -1.90 -5.91
C GLY A 64 -3.58 -1.13 -6.41
N TYR A 65 -4.75 -1.42 -5.82
CA TYR A 65 -6.01 -0.73 -6.07
C TYR A 65 -6.68 -0.32 -4.77
N ILE A 66 -7.46 0.75 -4.82
CA ILE A 66 -8.32 1.21 -3.72
C ILE A 66 -9.76 0.80 -4.05
N ASP A 67 -10.55 0.39 -3.06
CA ASP A 67 -12.00 0.23 -3.20
C ASP A 67 -12.70 1.50 -2.73
N ASP A 68 -12.91 2.45 -3.64
CA ASP A 68 -13.67 3.67 -3.35
C ASP A 68 -15.16 3.40 -3.57
N TYR A 69 -15.77 2.79 -2.56
CA TYR A 69 -17.19 2.47 -2.57
C TYR A 69 -18.10 3.71 -2.51
N TYR A 70 -17.57 4.89 -2.17
CA TYR A 70 -18.36 6.13 -2.20
C TYR A 70 -18.52 6.65 -3.62
N LEU A 71 -17.45 6.58 -4.42
CA LEU A 71 -17.47 6.98 -5.83
C LEU A 71 -17.87 5.84 -6.77
N PHE A 72 -17.95 4.61 -6.27
CA PHE A 72 -18.13 3.40 -7.07
C PHE A 72 -17.00 3.23 -8.09
N GLU A 73 -15.76 3.44 -7.65
CA GLU A 73 -14.55 3.33 -8.46
C GLU A 73 -13.49 2.47 -7.78
N GLN A 74 -12.59 1.90 -8.59
CA GLN A 74 -11.42 1.17 -8.12
C GLN A 74 -10.13 1.78 -8.69
N PRO A 75 -9.75 3.00 -8.25
CA PRO A 75 -8.55 3.65 -8.75
C PRO A 75 -7.31 2.88 -8.29
N LYS A 76 -6.20 3.06 -9.03
CA LYS A 76 -4.91 2.51 -8.62
C LYS A 76 -4.46 3.18 -7.30
N LEU A 77 -3.84 2.39 -6.43
CA LEU A 77 -3.09 2.90 -5.29
C LEU A 77 -1.71 3.36 -5.78
N ILE A 78 -1.60 4.66 -6.08
CA ILE A 78 -0.38 5.29 -6.61
C ILE A 78 0.39 5.96 -5.47
N LEU A 79 1.70 5.73 -5.44
CA LEU A 79 2.63 6.47 -4.60
C LEU A 79 3.07 7.75 -5.33
N ASP A 80 2.32 8.83 -5.15
CA ASP A 80 2.62 10.14 -5.72
C ASP A 80 3.52 10.96 -4.79
N PHE A 81 4.82 10.93 -5.08
CA PHE A 81 5.82 11.66 -4.31
C PHE A 81 5.80 13.18 -4.50
N ASN A 82 5.06 13.70 -5.50
CA ASN A 82 4.80 15.14 -5.60
C ASN A 82 3.83 15.63 -4.51
N LEU A 83 2.94 14.74 -4.05
CA LEU A 83 1.98 15.01 -2.99
C LEU A 83 2.50 14.58 -1.62
N HIS A 84 3.18 13.43 -1.58
CA HIS A 84 3.61 12.79 -0.34
C HIS A 84 5.07 12.34 -0.43
N HIS A 85 5.98 13.11 0.18
CA HIS A 85 7.42 12.83 0.14
C HIS A 85 7.83 11.66 1.04
N SER A 86 6.91 11.13 1.86
CA SER A 86 7.16 10.01 2.77
C SER A 86 5.94 9.12 2.97
N TYR A 87 6.16 7.81 2.85
CA TYR A 87 5.15 6.79 3.05
C TYR A 87 5.55 5.84 4.19
N LEU A 88 4.61 5.55 5.08
CA LEU A 88 4.74 4.53 6.11
C LEU A 88 3.77 3.38 5.87
N PHE A 89 4.31 2.16 5.80
CA PHE A 89 3.55 0.93 5.72
C PHE A 89 3.64 0.18 7.05
N ILE A 90 2.49 -0.13 7.65
CA ILE A 90 2.41 -0.91 8.90
C ILE A 90 1.79 -2.27 8.61
N GLY A 91 2.46 -3.35 9.01
CA GLY A 91 1.92 -4.70 8.86
C GLY A 91 2.68 -5.75 9.65
N LYS A 92 1.93 -6.62 10.36
CA LYS A 92 2.52 -7.63 11.23
C LYS A 92 3.17 -8.79 10.48
N SER A 93 2.59 -9.16 9.33
CA SER A 93 3.04 -10.30 8.53
C SER A 93 4.41 -10.04 7.91
N TYR A 94 5.36 -10.93 8.15
CA TYR A 94 6.66 -10.90 7.48
C TYR A 94 6.49 -11.05 5.97
N GLN A 95 5.68 -12.02 5.52
CA GLN A 95 5.49 -12.32 4.10
C GLN A 95 4.89 -11.15 3.31
N GLU A 96 3.93 -10.43 3.90
CA GLU A 96 3.30 -9.30 3.22
C GLU A 96 4.25 -8.11 3.11
N ARG A 97 5.05 -7.86 4.16
CA ARG A 97 6.10 -6.83 4.13
C ARG A 97 7.17 -7.17 3.10
N GLU A 98 7.62 -8.43 3.05
CA GLU A 98 8.57 -8.91 2.06
C GLU A 98 8.04 -8.73 0.63
N ASN A 99 6.79 -9.15 0.37
CA ASN A 99 6.15 -8.95 -0.94
C ASN A 99 6.07 -7.46 -1.31
N LEU A 100 5.69 -6.59 -0.36
CA LEU A 100 5.65 -5.15 -0.60
C LEU A 100 7.04 -4.58 -0.92
N ILE A 101 8.08 -4.97 -0.18
CA ILE A 101 9.46 -4.55 -0.44
C ILE A 101 9.88 -4.96 -1.86
N GLN A 102 9.62 -6.21 -2.25
CA GLN A 102 9.92 -6.71 -3.60
C GLN A 102 9.17 -5.92 -4.67
N LEU A 103 7.88 -5.62 -4.44
CA LEU A 103 7.07 -4.81 -5.34
C LEU A 103 7.63 -3.38 -5.47
N LEU A 104 7.97 -2.73 -4.36
CA LEU A 104 8.53 -1.37 -4.36
C LEU A 104 9.85 -1.33 -5.12
N LEU A 105 10.78 -2.23 -4.82
CA LEU A 105 12.08 -2.32 -5.49
C LEU A 105 11.90 -2.59 -6.99
N TYR A 106 11.03 -3.53 -7.36
CA TYR A 106 10.70 -3.81 -8.76
C TYR A 106 10.20 -2.54 -9.48
N ARG A 107 9.25 -1.82 -8.88
CA ARG A 107 8.67 -0.61 -9.46
C ARG A 107 9.65 0.56 -9.57
N ILE A 108 10.54 0.73 -8.60
CA ILE A 108 11.59 1.76 -8.66
C ILE A 108 12.64 1.37 -9.73
N HIS A 109 12.99 0.10 -9.83
CA HIS A 109 13.93 -0.41 -10.83
C HIS A 109 13.40 -0.23 -12.27
N GLU A 110 12.12 -0.49 -12.52
CA GLU A 110 11.48 -0.21 -13.83
C GLU A 110 11.64 1.24 -14.28
N ARG A 111 11.88 2.17 -13.35
CA ARG A 111 12.04 3.61 -13.60
C ARG A 111 13.50 4.07 -13.68
N ASN A 112 14.46 3.15 -13.53
CA ASN A 112 15.90 3.45 -13.47
C ASN A 112 16.27 4.48 -12.38
N GLN A 113 15.51 4.54 -11.28
CA GLN A 113 15.78 5.46 -10.17
C GLN A 113 16.71 4.83 -9.14
N GLN A 114 17.49 5.66 -8.44
CA GLN A 114 18.41 5.19 -7.42
C GLN A 114 17.66 4.88 -6.13
N VAL A 115 17.89 3.69 -5.57
CA VAL A 115 17.37 3.27 -4.26
C VAL A 115 18.51 2.93 -3.31
N PHE A 116 18.41 3.42 -2.08
CA PHE A 116 19.20 3.03 -0.92
C PHE A 116 18.30 2.28 0.04
N VAL A 117 18.80 1.17 0.58
CA VAL A 117 18.00 0.30 1.44
C VAL A 117 18.71 0.16 2.77
N ILE A 118 18.04 0.57 3.85
CA ILE A 118 18.44 0.23 5.21
C ILE A 118 17.64 -1.00 5.61
N ASP A 119 18.32 -2.14 5.72
CA ASP A 119 17.67 -3.42 5.96
C ASP A 119 18.46 -4.32 6.90
N ASP A 120 17.80 -4.75 7.98
CA ASP A 120 18.37 -5.73 8.91
C ASP A 120 17.70 -7.12 8.79
N LEU A 121 16.65 -7.26 7.97
CA LEU A 121 15.72 -8.38 8.04
C LEU A 121 15.49 -9.09 6.70
N PHE A 122 15.20 -8.38 5.61
CA PHE A 122 14.55 -8.94 4.43
C PHE A 122 15.49 -9.19 3.24
N CYS A 123 16.50 -8.34 3.05
CA CYS A 123 17.34 -8.24 1.86
C CYS A 123 18.73 -8.87 2.05
N LYS A 124 18.90 -9.76 3.04
CA LYS A 124 20.20 -10.35 3.45
C LYS A 124 21.03 -11.01 2.34
N ASN A 125 20.43 -11.33 1.19
CA ASN A 125 21.09 -11.99 0.06
C ASN A 125 20.98 -11.21 -1.27
N ALA A 126 20.47 -9.98 -1.26
CA ALA A 126 20.36 -9.19 -2.47
C ALA A 126 21.75 -8.66 -2.88
N LYS A 127 22.11 -8.85 -4.16
CA LYS A 127 23.39 -8.37 -4.73
C LYS A 127 23.42 -6.85 -4.96
N GLU A 128 22.50 -6.11 -4.37
CA GLU A 128 22.39 -4.67 -4.54
C GLU A 128 23.47 -4.00 -3.69
N LYS A 129 24.31 -3.19 -4.34
CA LYS A 129 25.43 -2.47 -3.69
C LYS A 129 24.98 -1.38 -2.70
N ASN A 130 23.67 -1.13 -2.58
CA ASN A 130 23.11 -0.01 -1.84
C ASN A 130 22.34 -0.45 -0.58
N ILE A 131 22.52 -1.70 -0.14
CA ILE A 131 21.96 -2.21 1.12
C ILE A 131 22.94 -1.89 2.24
N ILE A 132 22.42 -1.27 3.29
CA ILE A 132 23.16 -0.87 4.48
C ILE A 132 22.48 -1.49 5.69
N HIS A 133 23.27 -2.10 6.56
CA HIS A 133 22.79 -2.65 7.83
C HIS A 133 22.92 -1.61 8.95
N THR A 134 22.04 -1.66 9.95
CA THR A 134 21.99 -0.65 11.02
C THR A 134 23.25 -0.64 11.91
N ASP A 135 24.02 -1.72 11.92
CA ASP A 135 25.31 -1.84 12.59
C ASP A 135 26.49 -1.18 11.85
N GLU A 136 26.31 -0.83 10.57
CA GLU A 136 27.31 -0.12 9.75
C GLU A 136 27.28 1.40 9.97
N VAL A 137 27.69 1.84 11.16
CA VAL A 137 27.58 3.25 11.60
C VAL A 137 28.22 4.25 10.63
N GLU A 138 29.42 3.95 10.11
CA GLU A 138 30.14 4.85 9.19
C GLU A 138 29.41 4.99 7.85
N THR A 139 29.03 3.86 7.23
CA THR A 139 28.25 3.81 5.98
C THR A 139 26.92 4.57 6.11
N MET A 140 26.26 4.41 7.26
CA MET A 140 25.02 5.12 7.59
C MET A 140 25.21 6.64 7.64
N GLN A 141 26.27 7.12 8.27
CA GLN A 141 26.57 8.56 8.32
C GLN A 141 26.89 9.13 6.93
N GLU A 142 27.68 8.41 6.14
CA GLU A 142 28.01 8.80 4.76
C GLU A 142 26.76 8.85 3.87
N LEU A 143 25.85 7.87 4.01
CA LEU A 143 24.57 7.88 3.30
C LEU A 143 23.80 9.16 3.60
N PHE A 144 23.51 9.44 4.88
CA PHE A 144 22.70 10.59 5.28
C PHE A 144 23.31 11.93 4.87
N GLN A 145 24.64 12.06 4.91
CA GLN A 145 25.32 13.25 4.39
C GLN A 145 25.17 13.37 2.86
N SER A 146 25.32 12.26 2.14
CA SER A 146 25.24 12.26 0.68
C SER A 146 23.82 12.43 0.13
N LEU A 147 22.78 12.09 0.91
CA LEU A 147 21.39 12.21 0.48
C LEU A 147 20.99 13.67 0.18
N GLU A 148 21.58 14.66 0.88
CA GLU A 148 21.29 16.08 0.59
C GLU A 148 21.84 16.53 -0.78
N ASP A 149 22.86 15.84 -1.32
CA ASP A 149 23.49 16.14 -2.60
C ASP A 149 22.91 15.33 -3.77
N ARG A 150 22.06 14.33 -3.48
CA ARG A 150 21.49 13.40 -4.47
C ARG A 150 20.01 13.71 -4.68
N ASN A 151 19.71 14.43 -5.75
CA ASN A 151 18.32 14.67 -6.17
C ASN A 151 17.64 13.37 -6.64
N ASP A 152 16.32 13.26 -6.46
CA ASP A 152 15.45 12.15 -6.91
C ASP A 152 15.94 10.76 -6.46
N SER A 153 16.25 10.63 -5.16
CA SER A 153 16.71 9.38 -4.56
C SER A 153 15.67 8.78 -3.64
N TYR A 154 15.54 7.45 -3.70
CA TYR A 154 14.69 6.69 -2.78
C TYR A 154 15.52 6.19 -1.60
N LEU A 155 14.99 6.39 -0.40
CA LEU A 155 15.46 5.70 0.79
C LEU A 155 14.36 4.78 1.32
N LEU A 156 14.65 3.48 1.29
CA LEU A 156 13.80 2.43 1.82
C LEU A 156 14.33 1.95 3.18
N ILE A 157 13.51 2.06 4.23
CA ILE A 157 13.81 1.49 5.55
C ILE A 157 12.84 0.35 5.79
N THR A 158 13.35 -0.89 5.88
CA THR A 158 12.50 -2.09 5.89
C THR A 158 11.91 -2.42 7.26
N ASP A 159 12.55 -1.96 8.34
CA ASP A 159 12.04 -2.06 9.70
C ASP A 159 12.63 -0.96 10.59
N LEU A 160 11.78 -0.24 11.32
CA LEU A 160 12.22 0.84 12.20
C LEU A 160 12.60 0.38 13.61
N THR A 161 12.35 -0.87 13.98
CA THR A 161 12.42 -1.32 15.38
C THR A 161 13.82 -1.22 15.96
N ILE A 162 14.84 -1.67 15.22
CA ILE A 162 16.25 -1.58 15.65
C ILE A 162 16.74 -0.13 15.49
N PHE A 163 16.40 0.48 14.36
CA PHE A 163 16.77 1.85 14.01
C PHE A 163 16.39 2.88 15.08
N LEU A 164 15.15 2.80 15.60
CA LEU A 164 14.61 3.73 16.60
C LEU A 164 15.14 3.50 18.03
N GLN A 165 15.87 2.41 18.30
CA GLN A 165 16.52 2.21 19.60
C GLN A 165 17.76 3.09 19.77
N ASN A 166 18.30 3.64 18.68
CA ASN A 166 19.44 4.53 18.70
C ASN A 166 18.97 6.00 18.57
N ASP A 167 19.20 6.79 19.63
CA ASP A 167 18.80 8.21 19.67
C ASP A 167 19.43 9.04 18.55
N TYR A 168 20.65 8.70 18.11
CA TYR A 168 21.31 9.38 16.99
C TYR A 168 20.55 9.16 15.68
N TYR A 169 20.20 7.91 15.39
CA TYR A 169 19.46 7.54 14.18
C TYR A 169 18.04 8.12 14.18
N LYS A 170 17.41 8.17 15.35
CA LYS A 170 16.11 8.83 15.53
C LYS A 170 16.14 10.31 15.15
N GLU A 171 17.14 11.05 15.61
CA GLU A 171 17.30 12.47 15.26
C GLU A 171 17.65 12.65 13.76
N LEU A 172 18.46 11.75 13.19
CA LEU A 172 18.73 11.74 11.75
C LEU A 172 17.44 11.55 10.92
N LEU A 173 16.59 10.61 11.30
CA LEU A 173 15.31 10.37 10.61
C LEU A 173 14.36 11.56 10.76
N ILE A 174 14.30 12.21 11.92
CA ILE A 174 13.51 13.42 12.11
C ILE A 174 14.00 14.53 11.19
N LYS A 175 15.32 14.80 11.17
CA LYS A 175 15.91 15.81 10.28
C LYS A 175 15.59 15.49 8.83
N LEU A 176 15.71 14.22 8.42
CA LEU A 176 15.44 13.78 7.06
C LEU A 176 13.97 13.96 6.70
N LEU A 177 13.03 13.61 7.57
CA LEU A 177 11.59 13.83 7.37
C LEU A 177 11.22 15.33 7.31
N GLU A 178 11.97 16.19 8.00
CA GLU A 178 11.79 17.65 7.96
C GLU A 178 12.37 18.28 6.67
N THR A 179 13.35 17.64 6.02
CA THR A 179 14.04 18.18 4.84
C THR A 179 13.81 17.42 3.54
N ASN A 180 13.14 16.26 3.57
CA ASN A 180 12.97 15.37 2.41
C ASN A 180 12.37 16.09 1.19
N GLN A 181 11.37 16.94 1.39
CA GLN A 181 10.77 17.74 0.32
C GLN A 181 11.74 18.74 -0.31
N LYS A 182 12.61 19.35 0.50
CA LYS A 182 13.57 20.36 0.02
C LYS A 182 14.63 19.73 -0.90
N TYR A 183 15.03 18.51 -0.60
CA TYR A 183 16.10 17.79 -1.30
C TYR A 183 15.59 16.72 -2.26
N ASP A 184 14.27 16.64 -2.48
CA ASP A 184 13.64 15.67 -3.38
C ASP A 184 14.00 14.22 -3.02
N ILE A 185 13.94 13.92 -1.72
CA ILE A 185 14.24 12.59 -1.18
C ILE A 185 12.92 11.86 -0.93
N HIS A 186 12.75 10.71 -1.59
CA HIS A 186 11.56 9.87 -1.48
C HIS A 186 11.73 8.83 -0.38
N LEU A 187 10.95 8.96 0.70
CA LEU A 187 11.04 8.05 1.85
C LEU A 187 9.98 6.96 1.80
N LEU A 188 10.43 5.71 1.85
CA LEU A 188 9.59 4.52 1.99
C LEU A 188 9.97 3.83 3.30
N ILE A 189 9.03 3.73 4.23
CA ILE A 189 9.28 3.22 5.57
C ILE A 189 8.32 2.07 5.84
N LEU A 190 8.83 0.92 6.26
CA LEU A 190 8.04 -0.19 6.72
C LEU A 190 8.27 -0.43 8.21
N ASN A 191 7.22 -0.88 8.91
CA ASN A 191 7.36 -1.37 10.27
C ASN A 191 6.31 -2.42 10.60
N GLN A 192 6.61 -3.26 11.59
CA GLN A 192 5.66 -4.29 12.02
C GLN A 192 4.41 -3.71 12.71
N SER A 193 4.60 -2.68 13.54
CA SER A 193 3.55 -2.07 14.35
C SER A 193 3.80 -0.57 14.49
N VAL A 194 2.73 0.19 14.65
CA VAL A 194 2.79 1.63 14.92
C VAL A 194 3.22 1.94 16.36
N VAL A 195 3.07 0.98 17.29
CA VAL A 195 3.26 1.19 18.75
C VAL A 195 4.68 1.65 19.10
N ASN A 196 5.69 1.16 18.37
CA ASN A 196 7.09 1.48 18.64
C ASN A 196 7.55 2.77 17.95
N ILE A 197 6.68 3.45 17.21
CA ILE A 197 7.03 4.66 16.48
C ILE A 197 6.59 5.89 17.31
N PRO A 198 7.53 6.77 17.67
CA PRO A 198 7.21 8.03 18.36
C PRO A 198 6.20 8.87 17.58
N TYR A 199 5.27 9.50 18.32
CA TYR A 199 4.24 10.36 17.73
C TYR A 199 4.82 11.46 16.82
N ARG A 200 5.93 12.10 17.21
CA ARG A 200 6.60 13.13 16.38
C ARG A 200 6.97 12.61 14.99
N ILE A 201 7.47 11.38 14.89
CA ILE A 201 7.84 10.77 13.60
C ILE A 201 6.57 10.49 12.79
N LEU A 202 5.52 9.95 13.43
CA LEU A 202 4.24 9.72 12.76
C LEU A 202 3.61 10.99 12.19
N THR A 203 3.73 12.13 12.88
CA THR A 203 3.19 13.40 12.40
C THR A 203 3.97 13.98 11.21
N LEU A 204 5.26 13.68 11.10
CA LEU A 204 6.09 14.14 9.98
C LEU A 204 5.92 13.29 8.72
N ILE A 205 5.47 12.03 8.87
CA ILE A 205 5.23 11.15 7.72
C ILE A 205 3.93 11.54 7.01
N SER A 206 4.06 11.86 5.72
CA SER A 206 2.99 12.48 4.93
C SER A 206 1.85 11.54 4.56
N SER A 207 2.15 10.27 4.29
CA SER A 207 1.15 9.26 3.93
C SER A 207 1.37 7.95 4.68
N LYS A 208 0.28 7.29 5.04
CA LYS A 208 0.26 6.11 5.90
C LYS A 208 -0.64 5.07 5.28
N ILE A 209 -0.20 3.82 5.29
CA ILE A 209 -0.90 2.69 4.70
C ILE A 209 -0.78 1.52 5.69
N SER A 210 -1.90 0.87 5.98
CA SER A 210 -1.88 -0.39 6.73
C SER A 210 -1.92 -1.53 5.73
N LEU A 211 -1.06 -2.52 5.91
CA LEU A 211 -1.25 -3.87 5.36
C LEU A 211 -2.36 -4.58 6.15
N SER A 212 -2.47 -5.90 6.00
CA SER A 212 -3.43 -6.66 6.80
C SER A 212 -3.13 -6.45 8.30
N ASN A 213 -4.15 -5.94 9.00
CA ASN A 213 -4.11 -5.65 10.42
C ASN A 213 -5.50 -5.80 11.03
N ASP A 214 -5.59 -6.69 12.01
CA ASP A 214 -6.79 -6.99 12.78
C ASP A 214 -6.89 -6.24 14.11
N ASN A 215 -5.87 -5.44 14.45
CA ASN A 215 -5.84 -4.66 15.67
C ASN A 215 -6.41 -3.25 15.43
N VAL A 216 -7.65 -3.06 15.87
CA VAL A 216 -8.36 -1.77 15.81
C VAL A 216 -7.56 -0.63 16.42
N GLN A 217 -6.86 -0.86 17.55
CA GLN A 217 -6.11 0.19 18.24
C GLN A 217 -4.91 0.67 17.43
N GLU A 218 -4.24 -0.25 16.71
CA GLU A 218 -3.14 0.11 15.81
C GLU A 218 -3.66 0.90 14.60
N ILE A 219 -4.78 0.50 14.01
CA ILE A 219 -5.42 1.25 12.90
C ILE A 219 -5.81 2.66 13.34
N GLN A 220 -6.47 2.78 14.50
CA GLN A 220 -6.87 4.07 15.04
C GLN A 220 -5.66 4.98 15.34
N ALA A 221 -4.59 4.42 15.90
CA ALA A 221 -3.35 5.16 16.16
C ALA A 221 -2.64 5.58 14.87
N LEU A 222 -2.59 4.69 13.86
CA LEU A 222 -1.94 4.96 12.58
C LEU A 222 -2.63 6.10 11.83
N PHE A 223 -3.95 6.04 11.69
CA PHE A 223 -4.71 7.00 10.90
C PHE A 223 -5.30 8.15 11.72
N SER A 224 -5.08 8.17 13.03
CA SER A 224 -5.68 9.15 13.95
C SER A 224 -7.21 9.23 13.79
N THR A 225 -7.87 8.07 13.66
CA THR A 225 -9.32 7.95 13.44
C THR A 225 -10.00 7.24 14.62
N THR A 226 -11.31 7.45 14.77
CA THR A 226 -12.16 6.71 15.72
C THR A 226 -12.89 5.54 15.06
N GLU A 227 -12.79 5.41 13.74
CA GLU A 227 -13.40 4.31 12.98
C GLU A 227 -12.89 2.95 13.45
N LYS A 228 -13.81 1.99 13.57
CA LYS A 228 -13.50 0.61 13.96
C LYS A 228 -13.44 -0.27 12.73
N CYS A 229 -12.43 -0.04 11.89
CA CYS A 229 -12.16 -0.82 10.69
C CYS A 229 -10.91 -1.69 10.89
N ILE A 230 -10.91 -2.86 10.27
CA ILE A 230 -9.78 -3.79 10.24
C ILE A 230 -9.72 -4.46 8.89
N GLN A 231 -8.54 -4.97 8.51
CA GLN A 231 -8.39 -5.79 7.32
C GLN A 231 -7.64 -7.06 7.68
N LYS A 232 -8.26 -8.22 7.47
CA LYS A 232 -7.65 -9.53 7.82
C LYS A 232 -7.14 -10.29 6.61
N LYS A 233 -7.57 -9.90 5.42
CA LYS A 233 -7.29 -10.65 4.20
C LYS A 233 -5.85 -10.38 3.76
N PRO A 234 -5.04 -11.43 3.53
CA PRO A 234 -3.69 -11.26 3.00
C PRO A 234 -3.69 -10.56 1.64
N GLY A 235 -2.76 -9.64 1.45
CA GLY A 235 -2.67 -8.83 0.24
C GLY A 235 -3.68 -7.68 0.18
N TYR A 236 -4.39 -7.42 1.28
CA TYR A 236 -5.29 -6.27 1.44
C TYR A 236 -4.83 -5.42 2.61
N GLY A 237 -5.28 -4.17 2.59
CA GLY A 237 -4.93 -3.17 3.58
C GLY A 237 -5.97 -2.08 3.71
N LEU A 238 -5.56 -1.02 4.39
CA LEU A 238 -6.35 0.18 4.59
C LEU A 238 -5.51 1.41 4.26
N VAL A 239 -6.16 2.42 3.68
CA VAL A 239 -5.58 3.74 3.41
C VAL A 239 -6.60 4.82 3.75
N MET A 240 -6.13 5.95 4.26
CA MET A 240 -6.98 7.10 4.55
C MET A 240 -6.94 8.07 3.36
N LEU A 241 -8.07 8.27 2.69
CA LEU A 241 -8.22 9.22 1.58
C LEU A 241 -9.39 10.16 1.89
N HIS A 242 -9.17 11.47 1.78
CA HIS A 242 -10.21 12.47 2.04
C HIS A 242 -10.96 12.27 3.38
N GLN A 243 -10.24 11.88 4.43
CA GLN A 243 -10.77 11.56 5.78
C GLN A 243 -11.67 10.31 5.84
N GLN A 244 -11.63 9.47 4.82
CA GLN A 244 -12.33 8.18 4.78
C GLN A 244 -11.32 7.04 4.77
N LEU A 245 -11.53 6.06 5.64
CA LEU A 245 -10.72 4.86 5.67
C LEU A 245 -11.24 3.85 4.64
N LEU A 246 -10.47 3.62 3.60
CA LEU A 246 -10.83 2.78 2.47
C LEU A 246 -10.01 1.50 2.45
N GLU A 247 -10.62 0.42 1.97
CA GLU A 247 -9.93 -0.83 1.68
C GLU A 247 -9.04 -0.66 0.45
N CYS A 248 -7.87 -1.29 0.47
CA CYS A 248 -7.02 -1.39 -0.71
C CYS A 248 -6.46 -2.82 -0.84
N SER A 249 -6.03 -3.16 -2.04
CA SER A 249 -5.29 -4.39 -2.34
C SER A 249 -3.87 -4.02 -2.73
N PHE A 250 -2.93 -4.97 -2.56
CA PHE A 250 -1.55 -4.83 -2.99
C PHE A 250 -1.21 -5.87 -4.03
N PHE A 251 -0.45 -5.47 -5.04
CA PHE A 251 0.04 -6.40 -6.04
C PHE A 251 0.93 -7.47 -5.39
N GLN A 252 0.67 -8.72 -5.75
CA GLN A 252 1.45 -9.86 -5.33
C GLN A 252 2.50 -10.15 -6.41
N MET A 253 3.76 -10.28 -5.99
CA MET A 253 4.87 -10.62 -6.87
C MET A 253 4.97 -12.14 -7.13
N GLY A 254 4.12 -12.95 -6.48
CA GLY A 254 4.10 -14.41 -6.55
C GLY A 254 3.93 -14.97 -7.97
N ASP A 255 4.84 -15.87 -8.33
CA ASP A 255 5.02 -16.60 -9.60
C ASP A 255 4.63 -15.83 -10.87
N ARG A 256 5.39 -14.76 -11.15
CA ARG A 256 5.92 -14.62 -12.52
C ARG A 256 6.86 -15.79 -12.75
N HIS A 257 6.30 -16.98 -12.96
CA HIS A 257 7.04 -18.02 -13.64
C HIS A 257 7.49 -17.41 -14.96
N GLU A 258 8.80 -17.27 -15.07
CA GLU A 258 9.51 -17.33 -16.33
C GLU A 258 8.77 -18.33 -17.23
N SER A 259 8.29 -17.79 -18.34
CA SER A 259 7.75 -18.50 -19.51
C SER A 259 8.55 -19.74 -19.88
#